data_AF-A0AAN8LD24-F1
#
_entry.id   AF-A0AAN8LD24-F1
#
_cell.length_a   1.000
_cell.length_b   1.000
_cell.length_c   1.000
_cell.angle_alpha   90.00
_cell.angle_beta   90.00
_cell.angle_gamma   90.00
#
_symmetry.space_group_name_H-M   'P 1'
#
loop_
_entity.id
_entity.type
_entity.pdbx_description
1 polymer ?
#
loop_
_entity_poly.entity_id
_entity_poly.type
_entity_poly.pdbx_seq_one_letter_code
_entity_poly.pdbx_strand_id
1 'polypeptide(L)'
;MYYSLHRIEGREQQGGRGPILTQEQEREIINMVLANNVIRLRELQANIIGDHAIFNDVHQVSQSTLARILKRHQVQMKQLYRVPFEWNSERVKRLRHEYVDRVLQMDGEEILHEFIYIDEA
;
A
#
# COMPACT_ATOMS: atom_id res chain seq x y z
N MET A 1 6.77 44.21 0.74
CA MET A 1 7.32 43.68 -0.52
C MET A 1 6.65 42.32 -0.73
N TYR A 2 5.58 42.28 -1.53
CA TYR A 2 4.83 41.04 -1.82
C TYR A 2 5.29 40.54 -3.19
N TYR A 3 5.86 39.33 -3.26
CA TYR A 3 6.13 38.68 -4.54
C TYR A 3 4.89 37.87 -4.95
N SER A 4 4.16 38.39 -5.95
CA SER A 4 3.15 37.64 -6.70
C SER A 4 3.82 36.48 -7.44
N LEU A 5 3.55 35.25 -7.01
CA LEU A 5 3.80 34.07 -7.84
C LEU A 5 2.67 33.98 -8.86
N HIS A 6 2.93 34.45 -10.07
CA HIS A 6 2.11 34.14 -11.24
C HIS A 6 2.12 32.62 -11.46
N ARG A 7 1.11 31.94 -10.91
CA ARG A 7 0.77 30.57 -11.28
C ARG A 7 0.33 30.62 -12.73
N ILE A 8 1.17 30.09 -13.62
CA ILE A 8 0.81 29.86 -15.03
C ILE A 8 -0.37 28.89 -15.02
N GLU A 9 -1.56 29.37 -15.35
CA GLU A 9 -2.71 28.53 -15.64
C GLU A 9 -2.36 27.65 -16.85
N GLY A 10 -2.20 26.35 -16.62
CA GLY A 10 -1.95 25.40 -17.69
C GLY A 10 -3.17 25.34 -18.60
N ARG A 11 -3.00 25.71 -19.88
CA ARG A 11 -4.01 25.51 -20.93
C ARG A 11 -4.49 24.05 -20.94
N GLU A 12 -5.79 23.85 -21.16
CA GLU A 12 -6.36 22.54 -21.46
C GLU A 12 -5.66 21.96 -22.70
N GLN A 13 -5.11 20.75 -22.56
CA GLN A 13 -4.36 20.09 -23.64
C GLN A 13 -5.33 19.60 -24.73
N GLN A 14 -5.48 20.38 -25.81
CA GLN A 14 -6.30 20.01 -26.97
C GLN A 14 -5.52 19.24 -28.06
N GLY A 15 -4.40 18.60 -27.72
CA GLY A 15 -3.59 17.85 -28.69
C GLY A 15 -2.92 16.63 -28.07
N GLY A 16 -3.17 15.45 -28.64
CA GLY A 16 -2.57 14.18 -28.26
C GLY A 16 -3.53 13.01 -28.43
N ARG A 17 -2.98 11.80 -28.65
CA ARG A 17 -3.76 10.55 -28.54
C ARG A 17 -4.33 10.50 -27.12
N GLY A 18 -5.64 10.31 -27.01
CA GLY A 18 -6.35 10.28 -25.72
C GLY A 18 -5.75 9.26 -24.75
N PRO A 19 -6.07 9.37 -23.44
CA PRO A 19 -5.58 8.45 -22.42
C PRO A 19 -5.82 6.99 -22.84
N ILE A 20 -4.81 6.13 -22.66
CA ILE A 20 -4.89 4.69 -22.95
C ILE A 20 -5.92 3.99 -22.05
N LEU A 21 -6.18 4.55 -20.87
CA LEU A 21 -7.12 4.05 -19.88
C LEU A 21 -8.12 5.16 -19.56
N THR A 22 -9.38 4.79 -19.41
CA THR A 22 -10.44 5.70 -18.97
C THR A 22 -10.25 6.07 -17.49
N GLN A 23 -10.89 7.14 -17.04
CA GLN A 23 -10.86 7.49 -15.60
C GLN A 23 -11.47 6.40 -14.72
N GLU A 24 -12.48 5.69 -15.21
CA GLU A 24 -13.11 4.56 -14.53
C GLU A 24 -12.12 3.40 -14.37
N GLN A 25 -11.42 3.04 -15.46
CA GLN A 25 -10.37 2.02 -15.43
C GLN A 25 -9.22 2.39 -14.50
N GLU A 26 -8.80 3.65 -14.46
CA GLU A 26 -7.78 4.10 -13.51
C GLU A 26 -8.24 3.99 -12.05
N ARG A 27 -9.51 4.29 -11.75
CA ARG A 27 -10.08 4.10 -10.41
C ARG A 27 -10.09 2.63 -10.03
N GLU A 28 -10.44 1.75 -10.96
CA GLU A 28 -10.48 0.32 -10.68
C GLU A 28 -9.08 -0.25 -10.44
N ILE A 29 -8.07 0.21 -11.18
CA ILE A 29 -6.66 -0.11 -10.91
C ILE A 29 -6.27 0.29 -9.48
N ILE A 30 -6.72 1.46 -9.02
CA ILE A 30 -6.47 1.92 -7.64
C ILE A 30 -7.21 1.02 -6.63
N ASN A 31 -8.48 0.71 -6.88
CA ASN A 31 -9.29 -0.17 -6.02
C ASN A 31 -8.64 -1.54 -5.84
N MET A 32 -8.12 -2.14 -6.91
CA MET A 32 -7.40 -3.41 -6.86
C MET A 32 -6.18 -3.35 -5.91
N VAL A 33 -5.42 -2.26 -5.93
CA VAL A 33 -4.25 -2.08 -5.05
C VAL A 33 -4.68 -1.74 -3.62
N LEU A 34 -5.76 -0.99 -3.43
CA LEU A 34 -6.28 -0.71 -2.08
C LEU A 34 -6.85 -1.97 -1.41
N ALA A 35 -7.56 -2.81 -2.16
CA ALA A 35 -8.12 -4.06 -1.69
C ALA A 35 -7.04 -5.10 -1.36
N ASN A 36 -5.99 -5.18 -2.17
CA ASN A 36 -4.84 -6.04 -1.93
C ASN A 36 -3.53 -5.29 -2.16
N ASN A 37 -3.08 -4.58 -1.13
CA ASN A 37 -1.88 -3.74 -1.22
C ASN A 37 -0.56 -4.54 -1.41
N VAL A 38 -0.62 -5.87 -1.30
CA VAL A 38 0.52 -6.75 -1.53
C VAL A 38 0.62 -7.19 -3.00
N ILE A 39 -0.40 -6.91 -3.82
CA ILE A 39 -0.40 -7.23 -5.25
C ILE A 39 0.81 -6.63 -5.95
N ARG A 40 1.50 -7.43 -6.76
CA ARG A 40 2.63 -6.95 -7.56
C ARG A 40 2.14 -6.35 -8.88
N LEU A 41 2.91 -5.44 -9.47
CA LEU A 41 2.60 -4.86 -10.79
C LEU A 41 2.31 -5.91 -11.88
N ARG A 42 3.03 -7.04 -11.87
CA ARG A 42 2.80 -8.14 -12.81
C ARG A 42 1.45 -8.83 -12.61
N GLU A 43 1.01 -8.96 -11.36
CA GLU A 43 -0.25 -9.61 -10.99
C GLU A 43 -1.41 -8.66 -11.27
N LEU A 44 -1.25 -7.37 -10.95
CA LEU A 44 -2.18 -6.31 -11.34
C LEU A 44 -2.36 -6.24 -12.86
N GLN A 45 -1.25 -6.33 -13.62
CA GLN A 45 -1.29 -6.39 -15.08
C GLN A 45 -2.06 -7.62 -15.58
N ALA A 46 -1.83 -8.80 -15.00
CA ALA A 46 -2.57 -10.01 -15.36
C ALA A 46 -4.07 -9.89 -15.05
N ASN A 47 -4.42 -9.29 -13.90
CA ASN A 47 -5.82 -9.04 -13.52
C ASN A 47 -6.52 -8.11 -14.52
N ILE A 48 -5.85 -7.03 -14.95
CA ILE A 48 -6.38 -6.09 -15.94
C ILE A 48 -6.62 -6.78 -17.29
N ILE A 49 -5.66 -7.60 -17.76
CA ILE A 49 -5.77 -8.29 -19.05
C ILE A 49 -6.85 -9.39 -19.01
N GLY A 50 -7.06 -10.02 -17.84
CA GLY A 50 -8.07 -11.06 -17.65
C GLY A 50 -9.49 -10.55 -17.34
N ASP A 51 -9.64 -9.27 -16.98
CA ASP A 51 -10.94 -8.67 -16.64
C ASP A 51 -11.55 -7.96 -17.86
N HIS A 52 -12.42 -8.69 -18.55
CA HIS A 52 -13.15 -8.18 -19.71
C HIS A 52 -14.43 -7.42 -19.36
N ALA A 53 -14.76 -7.25 -18.07
CA ALA A 53 -15.92 -6.45 -17.67
C ALA A 53 -15.59 -4.96 -17.65
N ILE A 54 -14.46 -4.61 -17.03
CA ILE A 54 -14.01 -3.20 -16.87
C ILE A 54 -12.93 -2.82 -17.89
N PHE A 55 -12.11 -3.78 -18.34
CA PHE A 55 -10.95 -3.53 -19.22
C PHE A 55 -11.12 -4.20 -20.60
N ASN A 56 -12.35 -4.22 -21.12
CA ASN A 56 -12.69 -4.87 -22.39
C ASN A 56 -11.90 -4.38 -23.61
N ASP A 57 -11.49 -3.12 -23.61
CA ASP A 57 -10.71 -2.44 -24.66
C ASP A 57 -9.20 -2.44 -24.39
N VAL A 58 -8.74 -3.01 -23.26
CA VAL A 58 -7.35 -3.03 -22.85
C VAL A 58 -6.74 -4.41 -23.08
N HIS A 59 -6.20 -4.62 -24.28
CA HIS A 59 -5.53 -5.89 -24.61
C HIS A 59 -4.09 -5.97 -24.10
N GLN A 60 -3.44 -4.82 -23.87
CA GLN A 60 -2.08 -4.73 -23.35
C GLN A 60 -1.90 -3.48 -22.51
N VAL A 61 -1.26 -3.62 -21.36
CA VAL A 61 -0.82 -2.51 -20.52
C VAL A 61 0.57 -2.80 -19.98
N SER A 62 1.46 -1.81 -20.00
CA SER A 62 2.81 -1.96 -19.47
C SER A 62 2.86 -1.75 -17.96
N GLN A 63 3.78 -2.42 -17.27
CA GLN A 63 4.00 -2.23 -15.84
C GLN A 63 4.41 -0.79 -15.50
N SER A 64 5.13 -0.10 -16.41
CA SER A 64 5.50 1.29 -16.23
C SER A 64 4.29 2.24 -16.32
N THR A 65 3.32 1.93 -17.20
CA THR A 65 2.03 2.65 -17.25
C THR A 65 1.30 2.51 -15.92
N LEU A 66 1.18 1.29 -15.38
CA LEU A 66 0.55 1.03 -14.09
C LEU A 66 1.28 1.76 -12.95
N ALA A 67 2.62 1.66 -12.89
CA ALA A 67 3.41 2.36 -11.90
C ALA A 67 3.23 3.89 -11.96
N ARG A 68 3.11 4.47 -13.16
CA ARG A 68 2.87 5.90 -13.35
C ARG A 68 1.48 6.32 -12.89
N ILE A 69 0.45 5.51 -13.14
CA ILE A 69 -0.92 5.74 -12.66
C ILE A 69 -0.94 5.73 -11.14
N LEU A 70 -0.39 4.70 -10.51
CA LEU A 70 -0.31 4.60 -9.04
C LEU A 70 0.44 5.80 -8.44
N LYS A 71 1.58 6.18 -9.02
CA LYS A 71 2.34 7.37 -8.57
C LYS A 71 1.54 8.66 -8.71
N ARG A 72 0.83 8.86 -9.81
CA ARG A 72 0.01 10.06 -10.06
C ARG A 72 -1.13 10.19 -9.05
N HIS A 73 -1.72 9.05 -8.67
CA HIS A 73 -2.79 8.98 -7.66
C HIS A 73 -2.28 8.83 -6.22
N GLN A 74 -0.96 8.92 -6.01
CA GLN A 74 -0.32 8.81 -4.69
C GLN A 74 -0.59 7.49 -3.96
N VAL A 75 -0.81 6.42 -4.73
CA VAL A 75 -1.01 5.06 -4.21
C VAL A 75 0.31 4.29 -4.32
N GLN A 76 0.67 3.58 -3.26
CA GLN A 76 1.87 2.75 -3.21
C GLN A 76 1.51 1.32 -2.84
N MET A 77 2.11 0.35 -3.55
CA MET A 77 2.07 -1.06 -3.17
C MET A 77 3.00 -1.29 -1.98
N LYS A 78 2.55 -2.10 -1.01
CA LYS A 78 3.36 -2.50 0.14
C LYS A 78 4.24 -3.69 -0.23
N GLN A 79 5.49 -3.64 0.21
CA GLN A 79 6.36 -4.80 0.16
C GLN A 79 5.86 -5.86 1.16
N LEU A 80 5.82 -7.13 0.71
CA LEU A 80 5.55 -8.25 1.60
C LEU A 80 6.80 -8.57 2.42
N TYR A 81 6.76 -8.27 3.71
CA TYR A 81 7.76 -8.75 4.67
C TYR A 81 7.40 -10.17 5.11
N ARG A 82 8.40 -11.06 5.12
CA ARG A 82 8.23 -12.42 5.65
C ARG A 82 8.58 -12.43 7.13
N VAL A 83 7.65 -12.88 7.95
CA VAL A 83 7.85 -13.13 9.38
C VAL A 83 8.00 -14.65 9.57
N PRO A 84 8.94 -15.12 10.41
CA PRO A 84 9.04 -16.54 10.74
C PRO A 84 7.68 -17.12 11.17
N PHE A 85 7.35 -18.32 10.69
CA PHE A 85 6.03 -18.94 10.86
C PHE A 85 5.64 -19.11 12.35
N GLU A 86 6.62 -19.38 13.21
CA GLU A 86 6.42 -19.50 14.66
C GLU A 86 5.81 -18.24 15.27
N TRP A 87 6.20 -17.07 14.76
CA TRP A 87 5.80 -15.77 15.29
C TRP A 87 4.42 -15.31 14.81
N ASN A 88 3.91 -15.84 13.70
CA ASN A 88 2.58 -15.51 13.18
C ASN A 88 1.49 -16.49 13.63
N SER A 89 1.82 -17.50 14.44
CA SER A 89 0.80 -18.38 15.02
C SER A 89 -0.10 -17.60 15.97
N GLU A 90 -1.41 -17.85 15.94
CA GLU A 90 -2.38 -17.18 16.81
C GLU A 90 -2.05 -17.38 18.29
N ARG A 91 -1.49 -18.54 18.64
CA ARG A 91 -1.00 -18.82 19.99
C ARG A 91 0.14 -17.89 20.40
N VAL A 92 1.15 -17.69 19.54
CA VAL A 92 2.28 -16.82 19.84
C VAL A 92 1.87 -15.35 19.87
N LYS A 93 0.94 -14.94 19.00
CA LYS A 93 0.35 -13.59 19.07
C LYS A 93 -0.34 -13.33 20.40
N ARG A 94 -1.15 -14.28 20.87
CA ARG A 94 -1.83 -14.17 22.17
C ARG A 94 -0.83 -14.07 23.32
N LEU A 95 0.14 -14.98 23.37
CA LEU A 95 1.18 -14.96 24.42
C LEU A 95 1.97 -13.64 24.43
N ARG A 96 2.31 -13.11 23.25
CA ARG A 96 3.00 -11.81 23.15
C ARG A 96 2.12 -10.65 23.60
N HIS A 97 0.84 -10.67 23.27
CA HIS A 97 -0.11 -9.66 23.71
C HIS A 97 -0.26 -9.67 25.24
N GLU A 98 -0.49 -10.84 25.83
CA GLU A 98 -0.58 -11.01 27.29
C GLU A 98 0.70 -10.57 28.01
N TYR A 99 1.87 -10.89 27.46
CA TYR A 99 3.15 -10.42 28.00
C TYR A 99 3.26 -8.89 27.98
N VAL A 100 2.99 -8.25 26.84
CA VAL A 100 3.08 -6.79 26.71
C VAL A 100 2.08 -6.09 27.63
N ASP A 101 0.84 -6.58 27.69
CA ASP A 101 -0.19 -6.02 28.58
C ASP A 101 0.24 -6.08 30.04
N ARG A 102 0.85 -7.19 30.46
CA ARG A 102 1.36 -7.35 31.82
C ARG A 102 2.53 -6.42 32.12
N VAL A 103 3.47 -6.27 31.19
CA VAL A 103 4.60 -5.34 31.34
C VAL A 103 4.10 -3.90 31.46
N LEU A 104 3.18 -3.49 30.59
CA LEU A 104 2.57 -2.16 30.64
C LEU A 104 1.79 -1.90 31.94
N GLN A 105 1.12 -2.92 32.47
CA GLN A 105 0.44 -2.82 33.76
C GLN A 105 1.45 -2.58 34.89
N MET A 106 2.52 -3.37 34.94
CA MET A 106 3.57 -3.21 35.96
C MET A 106 4.27 -1.85 35.86
N ASP A 107 4.56 -1.37 34.65
CA ASP A 107 5.13 -0.02 34.43
C ASP A 107 4.21 1.12 34.92
N GLY A 108 2.90 0.88 34.99
CA GLY A 108 1.91 1.84 35.46
C GLY A 108 1.65 1.80 36.97
N GLU A 109 2.19 0.82 37.69
CA GLU A 109 2.06 0.73 39.14
C GLU A 109 3.01 1.73 39.84
N GLU A 110 2.65 2.23 41.02
CA GLU A 110 3.56 3.06 41.85
C GLU A 110 4.77 2.27 42.36
N ILE A 111 4.70 0.93 42.31
CA ILE A 111 5.78 0.04 42.73
C ILE A 111 6.82 -0.02 41.62
N LEU A 112 8.08 0.24 41.97
CA LEU A 112 9.19 0.16 41.03
C LEU A 112 9.55 -1.31 40.76
N HIS A 113 9.38 -1.76 39.52
CA HIS A 113 9.75 -3.10 39.08
C HIS A 113 11.11 -3.07 38.36
N GLU A 114 11.98 -4.04 38.66
CA GLU A 114 13.25 -4.23 37.96
C GLU A 114 13.14 -5.39 36.96
N PHE A 115 13.46 -5.14 35.69
CA PHE A 115 13.38 -6.13 34.62
C PHE A 115 14.74 -6.72 34.29
N ILE A 116 14.89 -8.05 34.48
CA ILE A 116 16.10 -8.80 34.12
C ILE A 116 15.78 -9.68 32.92
N TYR A 117 16.50 -9.47 31.82
CA TYR A 117 16.35 -10.25 30.59
C TYR A 117 17.48 -11.27 30.48
N ILE A 118 17.12 -12.52 30.20
CA ILE A 118 18.06 -13.63 29.99
C ILE A 118 17.79 -14.19 28.60
N ASP A 119 18.83 -14.26 27.77
CA ASP A 119 18.78 -14.88 26.44
C ASP A 119 19.58 -16.19 26.48
N GLU A 120 19.07 -17.23 25.81
CA GLU A 120 19.77 -18.51 25.68
C GLU A 120 20.56 -18.48 24.36
N ALA A 121 21.89 -18.47 24.46
CA ALA A 121 22.81 -18.42 23.32
C ALA A 121 23.05 -19.79 22.67
#